data_AF-A0A5J4WQ43-F1
#
_entry.id   AF-A0A5J4WQ43-F1
#
_cell.length_a   1.000
_cell.length_b   1.000
_cell.length_c   1.000
_cell.angle_alpha   90.00
_cell.angle_beta   90.00
_cell.angle_gamma   90.00
#
_symmetry.space_group_name_H-M   'P 1'
#
loop_
_entity.id
_entity.type
_entity.pdbx_description
1 polymer ?
#
loop_
_entity_poly.entity_id
_entity_poly.type
_entity_poly.pdbx_seq_one_letter_code
_entity_poly.pdbx_strand_id
1 'polypeptide(L)'
;MEVPSEYNIIGGLLGLGPDILLEILSELKLIPNAVQFLGVCNKTRQLMNHQRFMKIMETLSYPIEIINKIPGDVEFIDIDLVLDNGIWSMEALFQNTYGAAIGIVRDSYDIPAYAFFAYQPHTDHIAAFCGKNYGNLVWYKEQGTEGNAGFDYNQILRLEFDSFKETLILFIDNVQQPVYFSGIKEKVRFIV
;
A
#
# COMPACT_ATOMS: atom_id res chain seq x y z
N MET A 1 -35.19 -11.95 24.31
CA MET A 1 -34.04 -11.98 23.40
C MET A 1 -32.84 -12.38 24.22
N GLU A 2 -32.31 -13.59 24.00
CA GLU A 2 -31.01 -13.95 24.56
C GLU A 2 -29.92 -13.20 23.79
N VAL A 3 -28.98 -12.60 24.52
CA VAL A 3 -27.79 -12.01 23.90
C VAL A 3 -26.96 -13.18 23.36
N PRO A 4 -26.58 -13.19 22.06
CA PRO A 4 -25.79 -14.27 21.50
C PRO A 4 -24.49 -14.40 22.30
N SER A 5 -24.21 -15.61 22.80
CA SER A 5 -23.09 -15.87 23.72
C SER A 5 -21.72 -15.54 23.12
N GLU A 6 -21.63 -15.45 21.80
CA GLU A 6 -20.43 -15.16 21.02
C GLU A 6 -19.87 -13.75 21.25
N TYR A 7 -20.70 -12.82 21.72
CA TYR A 7 -20.33 -11.43 22.05
C TYR A 7 -19.95 -11.24 23.52
N ASN A 8 -20.06 -12.30 24.35
CA ASN A 8 -19.68 -12.22 25.74
C ASN A 8 -18.15 -12.31 25.87
N ILE A 9 -17.50 -11.26 26.38
CA ILE A 9 -16.05 -11.23 26.61
C ILE A 9 -15.72 -11.99 27.90
N ILE A 10 -15.82 -13.32 27.88
CA ILE A 10 -15.45 -14.19 29.01
C ILE A 10 -14.02 -14.69 28.81
N GLY A 11 -13.07 -14.25 29.63
CA GLY A 11 -11.66 -14.66 29.50
C GLY A 11 -10.89 -13.91 28.41
N GLY A 12 -11.36 -12.73 28.00
CA GLY A 12 -10.68 -11.84 27.05
C GLY A 12 -10.88 -12.25 25.58
N LEU A 13 -9.92 -11.90 24.72
CA LEU A 13 -9.97 -12.15 23.26
C LEU A 13 -10.20 -13.62 22.91
N LEU A 14 -9.62 -14.54 23.71
CA LEU A 14 -9.80 -15.99 23.53
C LEU A 14 -11.21 -16.48 23.87
N GLY A 15 -11.99 -15.66 24.59
CA GLY A 15 -13.39 -15.92 24.91
C GLY A 15 -14.34 -15.77 23.73
N LEU A 16 -13.96 -14.95 22.74
CA LEU A 16 -14.81 -14.59 21.61
C LEU A 16 -15.14 -15.79 20.71
N GLY A 17 -16.32 -15.75 20.10
CA GLY A 17 -16.74 -16.71 19.08
C GLY A 17 -15.94 -16.58 17.77
N PRO A 18 -15.97 -17.62 16.91
CA PRO A 18 -15.26 -17.59 15.63
C PRO A 18 -15.72 -16.46 14.70
N ASP A 19 -17.00 -16.07 14.71
CA ASP A 19 -17.51 -14.99 13.87
C ASP A 19 -16.92 -13.63 14.24
N ILE A 20 -16.81 -13.33 15.54
CA ILE A 20 -16.16 -12.10 16.02
C ILE A 20 -14.67 -12.12 15.74
N LEU A 21 -14.01 -13.26 15.91
CA LEU A 21 -12.59 -13.39 15.60
C LEU A 21 -12.31 -13.22 14.09
N LEU A 22 -13.23 -13.63 13.22
CA LEU A 22 -13.16 -13.40 11.77
C LEU A 22 -13.40 -11.93 11.42
N GLU A 23 -14.31 -11.26 12.11
CA GLU A 23 -14.52 -9.82 11.96
C GLU A 23 -13.26 -9.04 12.35
N ILE A 24 -12.64 -9.40 13.47
CA ILE A 24 -11.33 -8.84 13.88
C ILE A 24 -10.27 -9.12 12.82
N LEU A 25 -10.19 -10.36 12.29
CA LEU A 25 -9.24 -10.73 11.24
C LEU A 25 -9.44 -9.91 9.96
N SER A 26 -10.68 -9.59 9.57
CA SER A 26 -10.97 -8.77 8.40
C SER A 26 -10.63 -7.30 8.56
N GLU A 27 -10.57 -6.80 9.79
CA GLU A 27 -10.17 -5.42 10.09
C GLU A 27 -8.64 -5.25 10.17
N LEU A 28 -7.87 -6.34 10.12
CA LEU A 28 -6.41 -6.24 10.08
C LEU A 28 -6.00 -5.65 8.73
N LYS A 29 -5.18 -4.60 8.73
CA LYS A 29 -4.71 -3.97 7.49
C LYS A 29 -3.46 -4.62 6.90
N LEU A 30 -2.77 -5.43 7.72
CA LEU A 30 -1.44 -5.96 7.42
C LEU A 30 -1.43 -7.48 7.47
N ILE A 31 -0.89 -8.09 6.41
CA ILE A 31 -0.66 -9.53 6.35
C ILE A 31 0.19 -10.01 7.54
N PRO A 32 1.30 -9.35 7.95
CA PRO A 32 2.04 -9.75 9.15
C PRO A 32 1.19 -9.81 10.42
N ASN A 33 0.24 -8.89 10.59
CA ASN A 33 -0.65 -8.88 11.76
C ASN A 33 -1.65 -10.03 11.67
N ALA A 34 -2.20 -10.30 10.48
CA ALA A 34 -3.06 -11.46 10.26
C ALA A 34 -2.33 -12.77 10.54
N VAL A 35 -1.09 -12.92 10.07
CA VAL A 35 -0.24 -14.08 10.36
C VAL A 35 0.02 -14.23 11.86
N GLN A 36 0.39 -13.14 12.56
CA GLN A 36 0.59 -13.18 14.02
C GLN A 36 -0.69 -13.53 14.77
N PHE A 37 -1.82 -12.94 14.40
CA PHE A 37 -3.12 -13.21 14.99
C PHE A 37 -3.54 -14.67 14.82
N LEU A 38 -3.38 -15.24 13.63
CA LEU A 38 -3.65 -16.65 13.34
C LEU A 38 -2.66 -17.59 14.04
N GLY A 39 -1.42 -17.14 14.26
CA GLY A 39 -0.34 -17.89 14.90
C GLY A 39 -0.36 -17.90 16.43
N VAL A 40 -1.10 -16.99 17.08
CA VAL A 40 -1.03 -16.80 18.54
C VAL A 40 -1.56 -18.00 19.34
N CYS A 41 -2.57 -18.72 18.83
CA CYS A 41 -3.13 -19.88 19.53
C CYS A 41 -3.90 -20.84 18.61
N ASN A 42 -4.20 -22.04 19.10
CA ASN A 42 -4.98 -23.02 18.35
C ASN A 42 -6.37 -22.53 17.95
N LYS A 43 -7.00 -21.66 18.75
CA LYS A 43 -8.35 -21.17 18.48
C LYS A 43 -8.37 -20.21 17.28
N THR A 44 -7.47 -19.23 17.23
CA THR A 44 -7.33 -18.34 16.07
C THR A 44 -6.78 -19.09 14.85
N ARG A 45 -5.93 -20.10 15.04
CA ARG A 45 -5.46 -20.98 13.96
C ARG A 45 -6.61 -21.71 13.26
N GLN A 46 -7.67 -22.09 13.98
CA GLN A 46 -8.83 -22.77 13.39
C GLN A 46 -9.62 -21.88 12.43
N LEU A 47 -9.46 -20.56 12.49
CA LEU A 47 -10.12 -19.62 11.56
C LEU A 47 -9.71 -19.89 10.11
N MET A 48 -8.51 -20.46 9.86
CA MET A 48 -8.06 -20.85 8.52
C MET A 48 -8.96 -21.89 7.84
N ASN A 49 -9.73 -22.67 8.62
CA ASN A 49 -10.66 -23.66 8.08
C ASN A 49 -12.07 -23.10 7.85
N HIS A 50 -12.31 -21.83 8.22
CA HIS A 50 -13.63 -21.23 8.10
C HIS A 50 -13.93 -20.79 6.67
N GLN A 51 -15.16 -20.97 6.20
CA GLN A 51 -15.57 -20.61 4.83
C GLN A 51 -15.32 -19.14 4.46
N ARG A 52 -15.34 -18.22 5.46
CA ARG A 52 -15.09 -16.78 5.25
C ARG A 52 -13.60 -16.45 5.15
N PHE A 53 -12.70 -17.34 5.55
CA PHE A 53 -11.27 -17.08 5.63
C PHE A 53 -10.67 -16.64 4.30
N MET A 54 -10.95 -17.37 3.21
CA MET A 54 -10.38 -17.05 1.89
C MET A 54 -10.81 -15.66 1.40
N LYS A 55 -12.09 -15.29 1.60
CA LYS A 55 -12.59 -13.95 1.26
C LYS A 55 -11.91 -12.85 2.05
N ILE A 56 -11.62 -13.11 3.32
CA ILE A 56 -10.88 -12.17 4.18
C ILE A 56 -9.42 -12.06 3.72
N MET A 57 -8.79 -13.18 3.38
CA MET A 57 -7.42 -13.17 2.86
C MET A 57 -7.30 -12.44 1.52
N GLU A 58 -8.30 -12.54 0.64
CA GLU A 58 -8.35 -11.76 -0.60
C GLU A 58 -8.42 -10.25 -0.32
N THR A 59 -9.18 -9.82 0.69
CA THR A 59 -9.22 -8.40 1.12
C THR A 59 -7.93 -7.93 1.81
N LEU A 60 -7.19 -8.87 2.42
CA LEU A 60 -5.88 -8.60 3.02
C LEU A 60 -4.74 -8.59 1.98
N SER A 61 -4.96 -9.21 0.82
CA SER A 61 -3.99 -9.25 -0.28
C SER A 61 -3.88 -7.86 -0.87
N TYR A 62 -2.65 -7.37 -1.04
CA TYR A 62 -2.39 -6.09 -1.70
C TYR A 62 -3.14 -6.05 -3.03
N PRO A 63 -3.85 -4.95 -3.35
CA PRO A 63 -4.27 -4.74 -4.72
C PRO A 63 -2.98 -4.71 -5.57
N ILE A 64 -2.82 -5.72 -6.43
CA ILE A 64 -1.81 -5.69 -7.48
C ILE A 64 -2.43 -4.97 -8.66
N GLU A 65 -2.01 -3.75 -8.91
CA GLU A 65 -2.40 -3.06 -10.14
C GLU A 65 -1.46 -3.45 -11.28
N ILE A 66 -2.03 -4.07 -12.33
CA ILE A 66 -1.31 -4.37 -13.57
C ILE A 66 -1.52 -3.19 -14.52
N ILE A 67 -0.45 -2.46 -14.80
CA ILE A 67 -0.49 -1.24 -15.60
C ILE A 67 0.05 -1.55 -17.00
N ASN A 68 -0.87 -1.61 -17.96
CA ASN A 68 -0.58 -1.86 -19.38
C ASN A 68 -1.04 -0.67 -20.23
N LYS A 69 -0.30 0.46 -20.16
CA LYS A 69 -0.60 1.67 -20.95
C LYS A 69 0.44 1.87 -22.06
N ILE A 70 -0.04 2.38 -23.20
CA ILE A 70 0.74 2.67 -24.41
C ILE A 70 1.63 3.90 -24.14
N PRO A 71 2.90 3.93 -24.58
CA PRO A 71 3.78 5.08 -24.35
C PRO A 71 3.26 6.31 -25.12
N GLY A 72 2.90 7.37 -24.40
CA GLY A 72 2.48 8.65 -24.99
C GLY A 72 1.73 9.56 -24.01
N ASP A 73 0.92 8.98 -23.13
CA ASP A 73 0.12 9.70 -22.14
C ASP A 73 0.54 9.27 -20.73
N VAL A 74 1.16 10.18 -19.98
CA VAL A 74 1.33 10.01 -18.53
C VAL A 74 -0.03 10.27 -17.90
N GLU A 75 -0.73 9.21 -17.52
CA GLU A 75 -2.01 9.27 -16.85
C GLU A 75 -1.85 8.72 -15.44
N PHE A 76 -1.92 9.61 -14.45
CA PHE A 76 -1.95 9.21 -13.06
C PHE A 76 -3.19 8.38 -12.79
N ILE A 77 -2.99 7.19 -12.23
CA ILE A 77 -4.06 6.41 -11.63
C ILE A 77 -4.00 6.69 -10.14
N ASP A 78 -5.03 7.38 -9.67
CA ASP A 78 -5.27 7.62 -8.26
C ASP A 78 -6.05 6.45 -7.68
N ILE A 79 -5.53 5.87 -6.62
CA ILE A 79 -6.23 4.81 -5.91
C ILE A 79 -7.01 5.50 -4.81
N ASP A 80 -8.34 5.49 -4.92
CA ASP A 80 -9.32 6.09 -3.98
C ASP A 80 -9.31 5.42 -2.59
N LEU A 81 -8.13 5.29 -2.00
CA LEU A 81 -7.84 4.75 -0.68
C LEU A 81 -6.96 5.76 0.06
N VAL A 82 -7.60 6.50 0.96
CA VAL A 82 -6.91 7.47 1.83
C VAL A 82 -6.12 6.76 2.91
N LEU A 83 -4.80 6.97 2.90
CA LEU A 83 -3.85 6.44 3.86
C LEU A 83 -3.75 7.40 5.05
N ASP A 84 -4.42 7.05 6.15
CA ASP A 84 -4.39 7.80 7.41
C ASP A 84 -3.49 7.07 8.43
N ASN A 85 -4.08 6.39 9.41
CA ASN A 85 -3.32 5.62 10.40
C ASN A 85 -3.13 4.16 9.97
N GLY A 86 -1.88 3.71 10.01
CA GLY A 86 -1.48 2.33 9.81
C GLY A 86 -0.22 2.19 8.97
N ILE A 87 0.15 0.93 8.73
CA ILE A 87 1.08 0.59 7.68
C ILE A 87 0.24 0.10 6.51
N TRP A 88 0.54 0.60 5.33
CA TRP A 88 -0.18 0.34 4.10
C TRP A 88 0.82 -0.07 3.03
N SER A 89 0.42 -0.95 2.13
CA SER A 89 1.26 -1.33 1.02
C SER A 89 0.44 -1.60 -0.22
N MET A 90 1.05 -1.35 -1.36
CA MET A 90 0.50 -1.54 -2.70
C MET A 90 1.58 -2.19 -3.55
N GLU A 91 1.17 -3.12 -4.41
CA GLU A 91 2.05 -3.67 -5.44
C GLU A 91 1.59 -3.23 -6.83
N ALA A 92 2.54 -2.91 -7.70
CA ALA A 92 2.30 -2.53 -9.08
C ALA A 92 3.25 -3.29 -10.01
N LEU A 93 2.74 -3.65 -11.19
CA LEU A 93 3.53 -4.21 -12.27
C LEU A 93 3.34 -3.36 -13.52
N PHE A 94 4.42 -2.73 -13.98
CA PHE A 94 4.44 -1.96 -15.23
C PHE A 94 4.83 -2.88 -16.39
N GLN A 95 3.97 -2.95 -17.42
CA GLN A 95 4.32 -3.63 -18.68
C GLN A 95 5.16 -2.73 -19.61
N ASN A 96 5.19 -1.43 -19.33
CA ASN A 96 6.04 -0.45 -19.98
C ASN A 96 6.51 0.59 -18.95
N THR A 97 7.80 0.90 -18.95
CA THR A 97 8.44 1.82 -17.98
C THR A 97 8.85 3.16 -18.58
N TYR A 98 8.52 3.42 -19.84
CA TYR A 98 8.71 4.75 -20.42
C TYR A 98 7.71 5.73 -19.83
N GLY A 99 8.19 6.71 -19.06
CA GLY A 99 7.33 7.67 -18.38
C GLY A 99 6.68 7.17 -17.09
N ALA A 100 7.00 5.95 -16.64
CA ALA A 100 6.37 5.34 -15.48
C ALA A 100 6.91 5.90 -14.16
N ALA A 101 6.00 6.14 -13.23
CA ALA A 101 6.31 6.53 -11.86
C ALA A 101 5.32 5.86 -10.89
N ILE A 102 5.74 5.69 -9.65
CA ILE A 102 4.90 5.17 -8.57
C ILE A 102 5.19 5.98 -7.30
N GLY A 103 4.17 6.31 -6.52
CA GLY A 103 4.38 7.20 -5.39
C GLY A 103 3.14 7.47 -4.56
N ILE A 104 3.13 8.66 -3.97
CA ILE A 104 1.99 9.17 -3.21
C ILE A 104 1.67 10.61 -3.60
N VAL A 105 0.38 10.95 -3.45
CA VAL A 105 -0.15 12.31 -3.55
C VAL A 105 -0.82 12.69 -2.24
N ARG A 106 -0.81 13.98 -1.88
CA ARG A 106 -1.62 14.49 -0.76
C ARG A 106 -3.11 14.27 -1.05
N ASP A 107 -3.84 13.81 -0.05
CA ASP A 107 -5.30 13.61 -0.13
C ASP A 107 -6.07 14.88 -0.52
N SER A 108 -5.55 16.05 -0.14
CA SER A 108 -6.14 17.36 -0.43
C SER A 108 -5.89 17.87 -1.85
N TYR A 109 -5.18 17.12 -2.69
CA TYR A 109 -4.76 17.56 -4.02
C TYR A 109 -5.42 16.74 -5.12
N ASP A 110 -6.26 17.40 -5.91
CA ASP A 110 -6.80 16.82 -7.14
C ASP A 110 -5.73 16.84 -8.24
N ILE A 111 -5.40 15.68 -8.77
CA ILE A 111 -4.43 15.55 -9.86
C ILE A 111 -5.13 15.92 -11.18
N PRO A 112 -4.73 17.01 -11.88
CA PRO A 112 -5.32 17.33 -13.17
C PRO A 112 -4.81 16.38 -14.26
N ALA A 113 -5.58 16.26 -15.34
CA ALA A 113 -5.14 15.54 -16.52
C ALA A 113 -3.79 16.08 -17.03
N TYR A 114 -2.92 15.17 -17.48
CA TYR A 114 -1.58 15.49 -18.00
C TYR A 114 -0.63 16.14 -16.99
N ALA A 115 -0.92 16.04 -15.68
CA ALA A 115 0.02 16.44 -14.66
C ALA A 115 1.36 15.71 -14.84
N PHE A 116 2.45 16.34 -14.38
CA PHE A 116 3.76 15.72 -14.34
C PHE A 116 4.38 15.91 -12.95
N PHE A 117 4.65 14.80 -12.25
CA PHE A 117 5.06 14.80 -10.84
C PHE A 117 6.34 15.61 -10.55
N ALA A 118 7.21 15.81 -11.55
CA ALA A 118 8.48 16.50 -11.36
C ALA A 118 8.38 18.03 -11.60
N TYR A 119 7.24 18.54 -12.09
CA TYR A 119 7.05 19.96 -12.37
C TYR A 119 6.03 20.62 -11.45
N GLN A 120 6.20 21.92 -11.23
CA GLN A 120 5.20 22.72 -10.53
C GLN A 120 3.88 22.79 -11.32
N PRO A 121 2.73 22.83 -10.63
CA PRO A 121 2.59 22.81 -9.16
C PRO A 121 2.61 21.39 -8.57
N HIS A 122 2.53 20.35 -9.38
CA HIS A 122 2.26 18.97 -8.94
C HIS A 122 3.34 18.40 -8.01
N THR A 123 4.59 18.76 -8.25
CA THR A 123 5.76 18.29 -7.49
C THR A 123 5.78 18.71 -6.01
N ASP A 124 4.99 19.72 -5.62
CA ASP A 124 4.80 20.10 -4.22
C ASP A 124 3.85 19.18 -3.46
N HIS A 125 3.02 18.45 -4.22
CA HIS A 125 1.96 17.57 -3.72
C HIS A 125 2.24 16.09 -3.97
N ILE A 126 3.17 15.77 -4.86
CA ILE A 126 3.50 14.41 -5.28
C ILE A 126 4.95 14.07 -4.92
N ALA A 127 5.13 12.91 -4.28
CA ALA A 127 6.43 12.27 -4.08
C ALA A 127 6.46 10.97 -4.88
N ALA A 128 7.43 10.83 -5.78
CA ALA A 128 7.43 9.75 -6.78
C ALA A 128 8.78 9.05 -6.92
N PHE A 129 8.72 7.73 -7.13
CA PHE A 129 9.80 6.90 -7.62
C PHE A 129 9.63 6.64 -9.11
N CYS A 130 10.71 6.69 -9.89
CA CYS A 130 10.64 6.69 -11.35
C CYS A 130 11.37 5.50 -11.96
N GLY A 131 10.94 5.09 -13.15
CA GLY A 131 11.60 4.04 -13.91
C GLY A 131 13.00 4.44 -14.38
N LYS A 132 13.80 3.44 -14.79
CA LYS A 132 15.21 3.62 -15.20
C LYS A 132 15.47 4.61 -16.36
N ASN A 133 14.43 5.04 -17.06
CA ASN A 133 14.54 5.96 -18.19
C ASN A 133 14.71 7.42 -17.76
N TYR A 134 14.62 7.72 -16.47
CA TYR A 134 14.84 9.04 -15.89
C TYR A 134 16.27 9.19 -15.34
N GLY A 135 16.82 10.42 -15.39
CA GLY A 135 18.14 10.70 -14.83
C GLY A 135 18.19 10.61 -13.30
N ASN A 136 17.14 11.09 -12.63
CA ASN A 136 16.93 10.90 -11.20
C ASN A 136 15.72 10.00 -10.97
N LEU A 137 15.76 9.19 -9.92
CA LEU A 137 14.82 8.09 -9.71
C LEU A 137 13.88 8.30 -8.51
N VAL A 138 14.10 9.36 -7.74
CA VAL A 138 13.28 9.79 -6.62
C VAL A 138 13.05 11.29 -6.77
N TRP A 139 11.79 11.74 -6.77
CA TRP A 139 11.44 13.14 -7.02
C TRP A 139 10.47 13.68 -5.98
N TYR A 140 10.76 14.89 -5.50
CA TYR A 140 9.88 15.72 -4.68
C TYR A 140 10.33 17.18 -4.73
N LYS A 141 9.40 18.14 -4.85
CA LYS A 141 9.69 19.59 -4.89
C LYS A 141 10.75 19.98 -5.93
N GLU A 142 10.60 19.49 -7.16
CA GLU A 142 11.54 19.70 -8.28
C GLU A 142 12.97 19.20 -8.02
N GLN A 143 13.20 18.46 -6.94
CA GLN A 143 14.49 17.88 -6.61
C GLN A 143 14.49 16.39 -6.92
N GLY A 144 15.39 16.00 -7.82
CA GLY A 144 15.71 14.61 -8.09
C GLY A 144 16.81 14.11 -7.15
N THR A 145 16.65 12.91 -6.60
CA THR A 145 17.65 12.25 -5.75
C THR A 145 18.07 10.92 -6.39
N GLU A 146 19.38 10.67 -6.39
CA GLU A 146 19.99 9.42 -6.87
C GLU A 146 20.14 8.40 -5.72
N GLY A 147 20.39 7.14 -6.07
CA GLY A 147 20.76 6.08 -5.11
C GLY A 147 19.88 4.84 -5.18
N ASN A 148 18.66 4.95 -5.69
CA ASN A 148 17.81 3.80 -5.98
C ASN A 148 18.19 3.15 -7.31
N ALA A 149 17.88 1.87 -7.45
CA ALA A 149 17.88 1.24 -8.76
C ALA A 149 16.66 1.74 -9.57
N GLY A 150 16.86 2.01 -10.86
CA GLY A 150 15.75 2.33 -11.75
C GLY A 150 14.99 1.05 -12.08
N PHE A 151 13.68 1.03 -11.85
CA PHE A 151 12.87 -0.13 -12.17
C PHE A 151 12.58 -0.24 -13.68
N ASP A 152 12.33 -1.47 -14.11
CA ASP A 152 12.10 -1.88 -15.48
C ASP A 152 10.78 -2.67 -15.63
N TYR A 153 10.42 -3.00 -16.87
CA TYR A 153 9.20 -3.73 -17.17
C TYR A 153 9.21 -5.13 -16.52
N ASN A 154 8.03 -5.63 -16.17
CA ASN A 154 7.82 -6.94 -15.53
C ASN A 154 8.51 -7.12 -14.17
N GLN A 155 8.86 -6.04 -13.48
CA GLN A 155 9.27 -6.09 -12.08
C GLN A 155 8.07 -5.81 -11.18
N ILE A 156 8.03 -6.48 -10.02
CA ILE A 156 7.03 -6.19 -9.00
C ILE A 156 7.57 -5.04 -8.16
N LEU A 157 6.88 -3.90 -8.21
CA LEU A 157 7.15 -2.76 -7.36
C LEU A 157 6.22 -2.83 -6.16
N ARG A 158 6.77 -2.69 -4.95
CA ARG A 158 5.96 -2.54 -3.74
C ARG A 158 6.25 -1.20 -3.10
N LEU A 159 5.20 -0.43 -2.84
CA LEU A 159 5.26 0.69 -1.90
C LEU A 159 4.86 0.21 -0.52
N GLU A 160 5.57 0.68 0.50
CA GLU A 160 5.16 0.53 1.90
C GLU A 160 5.16 1.92 2.55
N PHE A 161 3.97 2.36 2.97
CA PHE A 161 3.76 3.57 3.73
C PHE A 161 3.54 3.20 5.20
N ASP A 162 4.38 3.72 6.10
CA ASP A 162 4.28 3.53 7.55
C ASP A 162 3.95 4.88 8.18
N SER A 163 2.68 5.09 8.58
CA SER A 163 2.22 6.36 9.15
C SER A 163 2.82 6.64 10.53
N PHE A 164 3.31 5.62 11.25
CA PHE A 164 3.92 5.79 12.57
C PHE A 164 5.36 6.26 12.48
N LYS A 165 6.06 5.82 11.44
CA LYS A 165 7.41 6.29 11.11
C LYS A 165 7.42 7.48 10.16
N GLU A 166 6.26 7.82 9.59
CA GLU A 166 6.09 8.86 8.58
C GLU A 166 6.94 8.59 7.32
N THR A 167 7.05 7.32 6.90
CA THR A 167 7.93 6.89 5.79
C THR A 167 7.20 6.25 4.63
N LEU A 168 7.69 6.47 3.41
CA LEU A 168 7.31 5.72 2.20
C LEU A 168 8.55 5.06 1.58
N ILE A 169 8.54 3.74 1.48
CA ILE A 169 9.66 2.91 1.02
C ILE A 169 9.28 2.18 -0.26
N LEU A 170 10.20 2.14 -1.23
CA LEU A 170 10.08 1.34 -2.44
C LEU A 170 10.83 0.01 -2.29
N PHE A 171 10.21 -1.07 -2.77
CA PHE A 171 10.86 -2.34 -3.04
C PHE A 171 10.75 -2.67 -4.52
N ILE A 172 11.81 -3.22 -5.10
CA ILE A 172 11.85 -3.73 -6.47
C ILE A 172 12.13 -5.22 -6.39
N ASP A 173 11.22 -6.06 -6.86
CA ASP A 173 11.29 -7.53 -6.76
C ASP A 173 11.62 -8.00 -5.33
N ASN A 174 10.91 -7.42 -4.35
CA ASN A 174 11.10 -7.61 -2.91
C ASN A 174 12.43 -7.10 -2.32
N VAL A 175 13.29 -6.44 -3.11
CA VAL A 175 14.52 -5.80 -2.63
C VAL A 175 14.24 -4.34 -2.26
N GLN A 176 14.40 -4.01 -0.98
CA GLN A 176 14.24 -2.66 -0.46
C GLN A 176 15.25 -1.70 -1.09
N GLN A 177 14.78 -0.54 -1.55
CA GLN A 177 15.62 0.51 -2.08
C GLN A 177 16.16 1.44 -0.98
N PRO A 178 17.39 1.99 -1.13
CA PRO A 178 18.06 2.73 -0.06
C PRO A 178 17.50 4.12 0.19
N VAL A 179 16.96 4.79 -0.83
CA VAL A 179 16.35 6.13 -0.74
C VAL A 179 14.84 5.97 -0.60
N TYR A 180 14.29 6.64 0.41
CA TYR A 180 12.88 6.61 0.79
C TYR A 180 12.43 8.01 1.21
N PHE A 181 11.12 8.26 1.21
CA PHE A 181 10.56 9.53 1.70
C PHE A 181 10.29 9.42 3.20
N SER A 182 10.50 10.52 3.93
CA SER A 182 10.24 10.61 5.36
C SER A 182 9.57 11.94 5.72
N GLY A 183 8.98 12.03 6.91
CA GLY A 183 8.27 13.24 7.37
C GLY A 183 6.90 13.44 6.73
N ILE A 184 6.27 12.35 6.27
CA ILE A 184 4.92 12.36 5.70
C ILE A 184 3.90 12.42 6.84
N LYS A 185 3.42 13.63 7.14
CA LYS A 185 2.51 13.91 8.26
C LYS A 185 1.05 14.10 7.87
N GLU A 186 0.80 14.25 6.59
CA GLU A 186 -0.53 14.49 6.03
C GLU A 186 -1.12 13.19 5.51
N LYS A 187 -2.44 13.18 5.32
CA LYS A 187 -3.12 12.07 4.64
C LYS A 187 -2.70 12.04 3.17
N VAL A 188 -2.47 10.85 2.65
CA VAL A 188 -1.99 10.64 1.29
C VAL A 188 -2.74 9.51 0.60
N ARG A 189 -2.63 9.41 -0.71
CA ARG A 189 -3.13 8.31 -1.53
C ARG A 189 -1.99 7.75 -2.37
N PHE A 190 -2.04 6.47 -2.69
CA PHE A 190 -1.10 5.87 -3.64
C PHE A 190 -1.41 6.32 -5.06
N ILE A 191 -0.36 6.50 -5.87
CA ILE A 191 -0.46 6.83 -7.29
C ILE A 191 0.50 6.00 -8.11
N VAL A 192 0.12 5.77 -9.37
CA VAL A 192 0.93 5.15 -10.43
C VAL A 192 0.73 5.83 -11.78
#